data_AF-A0A061EZW7-F1
#
_entry.id   AF-A0A061EZW7-F1
#
_cell.length_a   1.000
_cell.length_b   1.000
_cell.length_c   1.000
_cell.angle_alpha   90.00
_cell.angle_beta   90.00
_cell.angle_gamma   90.00
#
_symmetry.space_group_name_H-M   'P 1'
#
loop_
_entity.id
_entity.type
_entity.pdbx_description
1 polymer ?
#
loop_
_entity_poly.entity_id
_entity_poly.type
_entity_poly.pdbx_seq_one_letter_code
_entity_poly.pdbx_strand_id
1 'polypeptide(L)'
;MVGQSRKWMMLIATTWVQAFTGTNFDFSSYSSTLKTVLGISQVQLNYLSVASDMGKAFGWCSGVSLMYLPLWVVMFMAAFLGLLGYGVQWFVIKQVITLPYFLVFLLCLVAGCSICWFNTVCFVLCIRNFANSRALALSLTISFNGVSAALYTLIANAINPDDDTLYLFLNALVPLLASSLALIPILRQPPLQLLSTDAVSQDSFIFIILNVLAVITGLYLLLLNSLSSEASRARILLVGALILLLLPLCLPGIVCGRNWARHNIHTSFCLDGSTFSLVDPDDLELHKELLGSDYNNSLSVSNSFCVTNREGFFKKVMEKGRLTVLGEEHPARLLVHRWDFWLYYLAYFCGGTIGLVYSNNLGQIAQSRGFYSQISTVVTLYSSFSFFGRLLSAAPDFLPRCTLPGPGG
;
A
#
# COMPACT_ATOMS: atom_id res chain seq x y z
N MET A 1 13.80 22.53 4.71
CA MET A 1 13.95 21.58 5.84
C MET A 1 12.61 20.96 6.28
N VAL A 2 11.62 21.73 6.74
CA VAL A 2 10.37 21.19 7.34
C VAL A 2 9.55 20.27 6.41
N GLY A 3 9.42 20.60 5.12
CA GLY A 3 8.60 19.82 4.17
C GLY A 3 9.03 18.36 4.01
N GLN A 4 10.34 18.08 3.95
CA GLN A 4 10.85 16.70 3.85
C GLN A 4 10.55 15.86 5.09
N SER A 5 10.60 16.43 6.30
CA SER A 5 10.24 15.71 7.52
C SER A 5 8.76 15.30 7.51
N ARG A 6 7.89 16.21 7.02
CA ARG A 6 6.45 15.98 6.95
C ARG A 6 6.05 14.88 5.95
N LYS A 7 6.67 14.76 4.77
CA LYS A 7 6.36 13.66 3.84
C LYS A 7 6.66 12.26 4.43
N TRP A 8 7.72 12.14 5.24
CA TRP A 8 8.03 10.89 5.93
C TRP A 8 7.06 10.60 7.07
N MET A 9 6.67 11.62 7.83
CA MET A 9 5.62 11.49 8.85
C MET A 9 4.27 11.07 8.24
N MET A 10 3.94 11.55 7.03
CA MET A 10 2.78 11.08 6.27
C MET A 10 2.87 9.60 5.89
N LEU A 11 4.03 9.15 5.40
CA LEU A 11 4.26 7.74 5.05
C LEU A 11 4.07 6.82 6.26
N ILE A 12 4.62 7.23 7.42
CA ILE A 12 4.49 6.49 8.68
C ILE A 12 3.03 6.41 9.13
N ALA A 13 2.29 7.51 9.07
CA ALA A 13 0.85 7.53 9.39
C ALA A 13 0.04 6.61 8.47
N THR A 14 0.33 6.60 7.16
CA THR A 14 -0.31 5.66 6.22
C THR A 14 0.06 4.20 6.49
N THR A 15 1.30 3.92 6.92
CA THR A 15 1.73 2.58 7.32
C THR A 15 0.96 2.10 8.55
N TRP A 16 0.72 2.97 9.54
CA TRP A 16 -0.08 2.62 10.72
C TRP A 16 -1.54 2.34 10.39
N VAL A 17 -2.17 3.19 9.56
CA VAL A 17 -3.55 2.92 9.08
C VAL A 17 -3.59 1.57 8.37
N GLN A 18 -2.67 1.32 7.43
CA GLN A 18 -2.59 0.04 6.72
C GLN A 18 -2.32 -1.16 7.64
N ALA A 19 -1.50 -1.01 8.68
CA ALA A 19 -1.21 -2.06 9.66
C ALA A 19 -2.46 -2.55 10.41
N PHE A 20 -3.52 -1.74 10.49
CA PHE A 20 -4.76 -2.10 11.18
C PHE A 20 -5.99 -2.25 10.27
N THR A 21 -5.94 -1.83 9.00
CA THR A 21 -7.08 -1.94 8.07
C THR A 21 -7.10 -3.22 7.24
N GLY A 22 -6.23 -4.20 7.53
CA GLY A 22 -6.22 -5.53 6.91
C GLY A 22 -7.25 -6.53 7.48
N THR A 23 -8.41 -6.06 7.90
CA THR A 23 -9.48 -6.78 8.63
C THR A 23 -10.24 -7.85 7.82
N ASN A 24 -9.65 -8.33 6.71
CA ASN A 24 -10.09 -9.55 6.03
C ASN A 24 -9.20 -10.75 6.36
N PHE A 25 -7.92 -10.52 6.71
CA PHE A 25 -6.97 -11.59 6.95
C PHE A 25 -7.21 -12.34 8.27
N ASP A 26 -8.01 -11.77 9.16
CA ASP A 26 -8.44 -12.34 10.44
C ASP A 26 -9.86 -12.94 10.39
N PHE A 27 -10.56 -12.89 9.25
CA PHE A 27 -11.90 -13.48 9.09
C PHE A 27 -11.93 -14.95 9.53
N SER A 28 -10.88 -15.71 9.21
CA SER A 28 -10.74 -17.10 9.63
C SER A 28 -10.83 -17.31 11.14
N SER A 29 -10.39 -16.34 11.95
CA SER A 29 -10.32 -16.45 13.42
C SER A 29 -11.70 -16.46 14.08
N TYR A 30 -12.67 -15.67 13.57
CA TYR A 30 -14.03 -15.60 14.12
C TYR A 30 -15.10 -16.29 13.26
N SER A 31 -14.77 -16.69 12.01
CA SER A 31 -15.74 -17.28 11.06
C SER A 31 -16.43 -18.56 11.55
N SER A 32 -15.73 -19.39 12.32
CA SER A 32 -16.27 -20.60 12.98
C SER A 32 -17.39 -20.25 13.95
N THR A 33 -17.14 -19.28 14.83
CA THR A 33 -18.08 -18.79 15.85
C THR A 33 -19.24 -18.03 15.20
N LEU A 34 -18.99 -17.26 14.14
CA LEU A 34 -20.05 -16.61 13.35
C LEU A 34 -21.00 -17.64 12.72
N LYS A 35 -20.43 -18.74 12.18
CA LYS A 35 -21.20 -19.84 11.57
C LYS A 35 -22.10 -20.55 12.59
N THR A 36 -21.60 -20.86 13.78
CA THR A 36 -22.38 -21.55 14.82
C THR A 36 -23.47 -20.64 15.39
N VAL A 37 -23.17 -19.37 15.67
CA VAL A 37 -24.15 -18.41 16.20
C VAL A 37 -25.29 -18.14 15.20
N LEU A 38 -24.99 -18.06 13.90
CA LEU A 38 -26.01 -17.86 12.85
C LEU A 38 -26.73 -19.15 12.42
N GLY A 39 -26.26 -20.33 12.83
CA GLY A 39 -26.82 -21.62 12.39
C GLY A 39 -26.69 -21.89 10.88
N ILE A 40 -25.69 -21.32 10.21
CA ILE A 40 -25.58 -21.34 8.74
C ILE A 40 -24.70 -22.47 8.19
N SER A 41 -24.99 -22.85 6.95
CA SER A 41 -24.18 -23.81 6.19
C SER A 41 -22.80 -23.25 5.83
N GLN A 42 -21.87 -24.13 5.45
CA GLN A 42 -20.54 -23.71 5.01
C GLN A 42 -20.58 -22.82 3.76
N VAL A 43 -21.49 -23.13 2.83
CA VAL A 43 -21.69 -22.36 1.59
C VAL A 43 -22.16 -20.93 1.91
N GLN A 44 -23.08 -20.78 2.88
CA GLN A 44 -23.54 -19.47 3.33
C GLN A 44 -22.46 -18.65 4.03
N LEU A 45 -21.60 -19.27 4.86
CA LEU A 45 -20.44 -18.57 5.44
C LEU A 45 -19.47 -18.08 4.35
N ASN A 46 -19.25 -18.91 3.32
CA ASN A 46 -18.36 -18.55 2.22
C ASN A 46 -18.94 -17.39 1.40
N TYR A 47 -20.27 -17.32 1.22
CA TYR A 47 -20.92 -16.15 0.64
C TYR A 47 -20.82 -14.88 1.49
N LEU A 48 -20.77 -14.95 2.83
CA LEU A 48 -20.50 -13.78 3.68
C LEU A 48 -19.08 -13.24 3.45
N SER A 49 -18.11 -14.14 3.29
CA SER A 49 -16.73 -13.76 2.95
C SER A 49 -16.64 -13.12 1.55
N VAL A 50 -17.31 -13.72 0.56
CA VAL A 50 -17.45 -13.14 -0.80
C VAL A 50 -18.15 -11.78 -0.75
N ALA A 51 -19.11 -11.55 0.15
CA ALA A 51 -19.76 -10.25 0.32
C ALA A 51 -18.75 -9.16 0.74
N SER A 52 -17.81 -9.46 1.64
CA SER A 52 -16.73 -8.54 1.99
C SER A 52 -15.82 -8.22 0.81
N ASP A 53 -15.40 -9.23 0.04
CA ASP A 53 -14.60 -8.99 -1.16
C ASP A 53 -15.36 -8.20 -2.23
N MET A 54 -16.67 -8.46 -2.40
CA MET A 54 -17.54 -7.70 -3.28
C MET A 54 -17.71 -6.25 -2.80
N GLY A 55 -17.68 -6.00 -1.48
CA GLY A 55 -17.62 -4.66 -0.90
C GLY A 55 -16.46 -3.82 -1.46
N LYS A 56 -15.30 -4.45 -1.71
CA LYS A 56 -14.13 -3.78 -2.30
C LYS A 56 -14.35 -3.36 -3.75
N ALA A 57 -15.21 -4.06 -4.51
CA ALA A 57 -15.53 -3.69 -5.88
C ALA A 57 -16.27 -2.34 -5.98
N PHE A 58 -16.98 -1.93 -4.92
CA PHE A 58 -17.57 -0.60 -4.81
C PHE A 58 -16.55 0.52 -4.51
N GLY A 59 -15.26 0.20 -4.39
CA GLY A 59 -14.18 1.14 -4.07
C GLY A 59 -14.09 2.39 -4.94
N TRP A 60 -14.60 2.36 -6.17
CA TRP A 60 -14.66 3.52 -7.07
C TRP A 60 -15.36 4.74 -6.44
N CYS A 61 -16.35 4.52 -5.57
CA CYS A 61 -17.05 5.63 -4.90
C CYS A 61 -16.13 6.41 -3.94
N SER A 62 -15.12 5.77 -3.33
CA SER A 62 -14.12 6.47 -2.50
C SER A 62 -13.25 7.43 -3.32
N GLY A 63 -12.89 7.05 -4.55
CA GLY A 63 -12.17 7.91 -5.48
C GLY A 63 -12.99 9.11 -5.92
N VAL A 64 -14.29 8.91 -6.18
CA VAL A 64 -15.24 9.99 -6.46
C VAL A 64 -15.41 10.90 -5.25
N SER A 65 -15.55 10.35 -4.03
CA SER A 65 -15.65 11.15 -2.80
C SER A 65 -14.44 12.05 -2.59
N LEU A 66 -13.23 11.60 -2.92
CA LEU A 66 -11.99 12.39 -2.84
C LEU A 66 -11.88 13.53 -3.87
N MET A 67 -12.79 13.61 -4.85
CA MET A 67 -12.90 14.78 -5.75
C MET A 67 -13.69 15.93 -5.10
N TYR A 68 -14.60 15.63 -4.17
CA TYR A 68 -15.51 16.61 -3.55
C TYR A 68 -15.24 16.86 -2.07
N LEU A 69 -14.63 15.90 -1.36
CA LEU A 69 -14.41 15.92 0.08
C LEU A 69 -12.90 15.86 0.41
N PRO A 70 -12.46 16.51 1.49
CA PRO A 70 -11.06 16.44 1.90
C PRO A 70 -10.70 15.04 2.42
N LEU A 71 -9.43 14.66 2.26
CA LEU A 71 -8.89 13.33 2.59
C LEU A 71 -9.26 12.84 4.01
N TRP A 72 -9.25 13.73 5.01
CA TRP A 72 -9.59 13.37 6.38
C TRP A 72 -11.07 13.00 6.56
N VAL A 73 -12.00 13.65 5.84
CA VAL A 73 -13.43 13.30 5.87
C VAL A 73 -13.63 11.90 5.29
N VAL A 74 -13.03 11.61 4.12
CA VAL A 74 -13.17 10.30 3.47
C VAL A 74 -12.55 9.18 4.33
N MET A 75 -11.45 9.46 5.05
CA MET A 75 -10.88 8.53 6.03
C MET A 75 -11.84 8.23 7.19
N PHE A 76 -12.50 9.25 7.76
CA PHE A 76 -13.48 9.02 8.82
C PHE A 76 -14.78 8.38 8.31
N MET A 77 -15.19 8.62 7.06
CA MET A 77 -16.26 7.86 6.42
C MET A 77 -15.88 6.38 6.29
N ALA A 78 -14.65 6.06 5.90
CA ALA A 78 -14.14 4.68 5.89
C ALA A 78 -14.18 4.06 7.28
N ALA A 79 -13.70 4.78 8.31
CA ALA A 79 -13.73 4.33 9.69
C ALA A 79 -15.17 4.09 10.20
N PHE A 80 -16.11 4.97 9.85
CA PHE A 80 -17.53 4.84 10.22
C PHE A 80 -18.19 3.63 9.54
N LEU A 81 -17.93 3.40 8.25
CA LEU A 81 -18.39 2.20 7.54
C LEU A 81 -17.84 0.93 8.20
N GLY A 82 -16.57 0.92 8.61
CA GLY A 82 -15.94 -0.20 9.30
C GLY A 82 -16.55 -0.44 10.70
N LEU A 83 -16.74 0.63 11.46
CA LEU A 83 -17.38 0.62 12.78
C LEU A 83 -18.81 0.05 12.72
N LEU A 84 -19.61 0.47 11.73
CA LEU A 84 -20.95 -0.09 11.52
C LEU A 84 -20.90 -1.54 11.05
N GLY A 85 -20.09 -1.83 10.02
CA GLY A 85 -19.99 -3.16 9.42
C GLY A 85 -19.57 -4.22 10.44
N TYR A 86 -18.46 -4.01 11.15
CA TYR A 86 -17.93 -4.96 12.13
C TYR A 86 -18.59 -4.83 13.51
N GLY A 87 -18.92 -3.62 13.97
CA GLY A 87 -19.51 -3.41 15.30
C GLY A 87 -20.91 -4.01 15.42
N VAL A 88 -21.73 -3.93 14.37
CA VAL A 88 -23.06 -4.60 14.38
C VAL A 88 -22.90 -6.12 14.28
N GLN A 89 -21.94 -6.63 13.49
CA GLN A 89 -21.62 -8.07 13.49
C GLN A 89 -21.13 -8.57 14.86
N TRP A 90 -20.41 -7.75 15.62
CA TRP A 90 -19.95 -8.10 16.97
C TRP A 90 -21.12 -8.31 17.94
N PHE A 91 -22.13 -7.42 17.92
CA PHE A 91 -23.36 -7.61 18.70
C PHE A 91 -24.14 -8.88 18.31
N VAL A 92 -24.08 -9.28 17.03
CA VAL A 92 -24.64 -10.56 16.55
C VAL A 92 -23.87 -11.75 17.14
N ILE A 93 -22.53 -11.76 17.06
CA ILE A 93 -21.71 -12.84 17.62
C ILE A 93 -21.90 -12.97 19.15
N LYS A 94 -21.98 -11.84 19.88
CA LYS A 94 -22.29 -11.85 21.33
C LYS A 94 -23.75 -12.17 21.65
N GLN A 95 -24.58 -12.52 20.65
CA GLN A 95 -26.00 -12.87 20.77
C GLN A 95 -26.87 -11.77 21.44
N VAL A 96 -26.42 -10.52 21.41
CA VAL A 96 -27.17 -9.35 21.92
C VAL A 96 -28.31 -8.98 20.97
N ILE A 97 -28.10 -9.17 19.66
CA ILE A 97 -29.10 -8.97 18.60
C ILE A 97 -29.13 -10.17 17.66
N THR A 98 -30.32 -10.49 17.14
CA THR A 98 -30.51 -11.49 16.09
C THR A 98 -30.85 -10.78 14.78
N LEU A 99 -30.05 -11.01 13.73
CA LEU A 99 -30.26 -10.40 12.42
C LEU A 99 -30.47 -11.47 11.35
N PRO A 100 -31.32 -11.21 10.32
CA PRO A 100 -31.48 -12.13 9.20
C PRO A 100 -30.19 -12.20 8.38
N TYR A 101 -29.92 -13.38 7.80
CA TYR A 101 -28.71 -13.65 7.00
C TYR A 101 -28.39 -12.56 5.95
N PHE A 102 -29.42 -12.05 5.26
CA PHE A 102 -29.26 -10.99 4.25
C PHE A 102 -28.70 -9.69 4.84
N LEU A 103 -29.07 -9.33 6.08
CA LEU A 103 -28.53 -8.12 6.71
C LEU A 103 -27.08 -8.34 7.17
N VAL A 104 -26.73 -9.54 7.64
CA VAL A 104 -25.32 -9.89 7.91
C VAL A 104 -24.49 -9.83 6.62
N PHE A 105 -25.01 -10.33 5.50
CA PHE A 105 -24.37 -10.21 4.18
C PHE A 105 -24.12 -8.75 3.79
N LEU A 106 -25.09 -7.86 4.01
CA LEU A 106 -24.90 -6.42 3.79
C LEU A 106 -23.88 -5.79 4.75
N LEU A 107 -23.82 -6.21 6.01
CA LEU A 107 -22.80 -5.75 6.96
C LEU A 107 -21.39 -6.19 6.55
N CYS A 108 -21.22 -7.42 6.03
CA CYS A 108 -19.96 -7.88 5.46
C CYS A 108 -19.57 -7.03 4.22
N LEU A 109 -20.52 -6.71 3.33
CA LEU A 109 -20.29 -5.83 2.19
C LEU A 109 -19.84 -4.42 2.62
N VAL A 110 -20.49 -3.83 3.61
CA VAL A 110 -20.13 -2.52 4.18
C VAL A 110 -18.73 -2.54 4.83
N ALA A 111 -18.41 -3.60 5.57
CA ALA A 111 -17.08 -3.82 6.15
C ALA A 111 -15.99 -3.93 5.07
N GLY A 112 -16.24 -4.71 4.01
CA GLY A 112 -15.34 -4.82 2.86
C GLY A 112 -15.13 -3.51 2.10
N CYS A 113 -16.20 -2.70 1.98
CA CYS A 113 -16.17 -1.37 1.38
C CYS A 113 -15.24 -0.42 2.17
N SER A 114 -15.35 -0.39 3.51
CA SER A 114 -14.48 0.39 4.41
C SER A 114 -12.99 0.15 4.14
N ILE A 115 -12.58 -1.10 4.01
CA ILE A 115 -11.19 -1.50 3.76
C ILE A 115 -10.68 -0.94 2.43
N CYS A 116 -11.53 -0.93 1.39
CA CYS A 116 -11.15 -0.33 0.12
C CYS A 116 -11.02 1.19 0.21
N TRP A 117 -11.92 1.87 0.93
CA TRP A 117 -11.84 3.32 1.15
C TRP A 117 -10.56 3.73 1.88
N PHE A 118 -10.17 2.98 2.91
CA PHE A 118 -8.88 3.16 3.59
C PHE A 118 -7.69 3.01 2.64
N ASN A 119 -7.68 1.96 1.82
CA ASN A 119 -6.65 1.75 0.81
C ASN A 119 -6.56 2.94 -0.15
N THR A 120 -7.68 3.42 -0.70
CA THR A 120 -7.71 4.58 -1.60
C THR A 120 -7.13 5.83 -0.95
N VAL A 121 -7.52 6.15 0.29
CA VAL A 121 -6.97 7.29 1.03
C VAL A 121 -5.45 7.14 1.19
N CYS A 122 -4.97 5.98 1.65
CA CYS A 122 -3.53 5.74 1.81
C CYS A 122 -2.77 5.82 0.48
N PHE A 123 -3.34 5.34 -0.63
CA PHE A 123 -2.71 5.41 -1.95
C PHE A 123 -2.60 6.85 -2.46
N VAL A 124 -3.68 7.64 -2.35
CA VAL A 124 -3.66 9.06 -2.74
C VAL A 124 -2.67 9.85 -1.88
N LEU A 125 -2.57 9.54 -0.59
CA LEU A 125 -1.54 10.12 0.30
C LEU A 125 -0.11 9.73 -0.14
N CYS A 126 0.15 8.48 -0.50
CA CYS A 126 1.47 8.05 -0.97
C CYS A 126 1.84 8.72 -2.30
N ILE A 127 0.93 8.69 -3.30
CA ILE A 127 1.17 9.21 -4.65
C ILE A 127 1.42 10.74 -4.60
N ARG A 128 0.62 11.49 -3.83
CA ARG A 128 0.79 12.95 -3.70
C ARG A 128 2.08 13.36 -2.97
N ASN A 129 2.58 12.56 -2.02
CA ASN A 129 3.79 12.88 -1.27
C ASN A 129 5.09 12.33 -1.91
N PHE A 130 5.00 11.32 -2.78
CA PHE A 130 6.14 10.61 -3.37
C PHE A 130 5.97 10.40 -4.89
N ALA A 131 5.93 11.48 -5.67
CA ALA A 131 5.74 11.38 -7.13
C ALA A 131 6.77 10.46 -7.83
N ASN A 132 8.06 10.63 -7.51
CA ASN A 132 9.16 9.88 -8.15
C ASN A 132 9.32 8.45 -7.61
N SER A 133 8.91 8.20 -6.36
CA SER A 133 9.11 6.94 -5.62
C SER A 133 7.79 6.30 -5.16
N ARG A 134 6.70 6.61 -5.86
CA ARG A 134 5.34 6.13 -5.57
C ARG A 134 5.24 4.62 -5.41
N ALA A 135 5.95 3.85 -6.22
CA ALA A 135 5.93 2.38 -6.14
C ALA A 135 6.50 1.89 -4.81
N LEU A 136 7.64 2.44 -4.36
CA LEU A 136 8.26 2.14 -3.06
C LEU A 136 7.38 2.56 -1.87
N ALA A 137 6.72 3.72 -1.97
CA ALA A 137 5.79 4.19 -0.94
C ALA A 137 4.52 3.32 -0.85
N LEU A 138 3.95 2.96 -1.99
CA LEU A 138 2.77 2.11 -2.08
C LEU A 138 3.08 0.67 -1.64
N SER A 139 4.17 0.06 -2.11
CA SER A 139 4.55 -1.32 -1.74
C SER A 139 4.83 -1.46 -0.25
N LEU A 140 5.56 -0.49 0.33
CA LEU A 140 5.83 -0.44 1.77
C LEU A 140 4.52 -0.32 2.56
N THR A 141 3.70 0.69 2.28
CA THR A 141 2.47 0.93 3.07
C THR A 141 1.45 -0.19 2.91
N ILE A 142 1.18 -0.66 1.69
CA ILE A 142 0.21 -1.74 1.44
C ILE A 142 0.68 -3.09 1.98
N SER A 143 1.99 -3.30 2.15
CA SER A 143 2.49 -4.56 2.73
C SER A 143 1.93 -4.78 4.12
N PHE A 144 1.96 -3.76 4.99
CA PHE A 144 1.49 -3.83 6.38
C PHE A 144 0.01 -4.23 6.53
N ASN A 145 -0.81 -4.09 5.49
CA ASN A 145 -2.16 -4.65 5.45
C ASN A 145 -2.15 -6.20 5.62
N GLY A 146 -1.12 -6.88 5.10
CA GLY A 146 -0.86 -8.31 5.32
C GLY A 146 -0.26 -8.66 6.68
N VAL A 147 -0.04 -7.67 7.56
CA VAL A 147 0.46 -7.87 8.94
C VAL A 147 -0.68 -7.76 9.96
N SER A 148 -1.81 -7.17 9.57
CA SER A 148 -2.95 -6.91 10.45
C SER A 148 -3.41 -8.15 11.21
N ALA A 149 -3.54 -9.33 10.56
CA ALA A 149 -4.00 -10.54 11.24
C ALA A 149 -3.10 -10.94 12.42
N ALA A 150 -1.78 -10.88 12.26
CA ALA A 150 -0.85 -11.17 13.35
C ALA A 150 -0.93 -10.14 14.48
N LEU A 151 -1.10 -8.86 14.15
CA LEU A 151 -1.32 -7.81 15.16
C LEU A 151 -2.64 -8.02 15.91
N TYR A 152 -3.74 -8.36 15.22
CA TYR A 152 -5.03 -8.65 15.86
C TYR A 152 -4.95 -9.90 16.75
N THR A 153 -4.25 -10.96 16.35
CA THR A 153 -4.00 -12.13 17.22
C THR A 153 -3.20 -11.76 18.47
N LEU A 154 -2.13 -10.97 18.36
CA LEU A 154 -1.39 -10.50 19.53
C LEU A 154 -2.25 -9.64 20.46
N ILE A 155 -3.11 -8.76 19.93
CA ILE A 155 -4.01 -7.92 20.74
C ILE A 155 -5.08 -8.78 21.42
N ALA A 156 -5.72 -9.71 20.69
CA ALA A 156 -6.72 -10.61 21.25
C ALA A 156 -6.13 -11.46 22.39
N ASN A 157 -5.01 -12.15 22.14
CA ASN A 157 -4.35 -13.00 23.14
C ASN A 157 -3.80 -12.20 24.34
N ALA A 158 -3.41 -10.93 24.15
CA ALA A 158 -2.98 -10.06 25.25
C ALA A 158 -4.14 -9.60 26.15
N ILE A 159 -5.36 -9.50 25.61
CA ILE A 159 -6.59 -9.17 26.34
C ILE A 159 -7.16 -10.43 27.00
N ASN A 160 -7.60 -11.39 26.18
CA ASN A 160 -8.13 -12.68 26.60
C ASN A 160 -7.93 -13.72 25.47
N PRO A 161 -7.07 -14.74 25.66
CA PRO A 161 -6.82 -15.77 24.62
C PRO A 161 -8.02 -16.69 24.37
N ASP A 162 -9.03 -16.71 25.24
CA ASP A 162 -10.19 -17.61 25.15
C ASP A 162 -11.42 -16.96 24.47
N ASP A 163 -11.37 -15.68 24.03
CA ASP A 163 -12.52 -14.96 23.45
C ASP A 163 -12.33 -14.61 21.96
N ASP A 164 -12.63 -15.57 21.08
CA ASP A 164 -12.65 -15.42 19.61
C ASP A 164 -13.56 -14.29 19.10
N THR A 165 -14.46 -13.76 19.93
CA THR A 165 -15.37 -12.69 19.50
C THR A 165 -14.69 -11.31 19.52
N LEU A 166 -13.53 -11.18 20.18
CA LEU A 166 -12.78 -9.92 20.27
C LEU A 166 -12.32 -9.41 18.91
N TYR A 167 -12.04 -10.28 17.94
CA TYR A 167 -11.57 -9.88 16.60
C TYR A 167 -12.53 -8.91 15.90
N LEU A 168 -13.85 -9.15 15.93
CA LEU A 168 -14.83 -8.23 15.35
C LEU A 168 -14.89 -6.87 16.08
N PHE A 169 -14.77 -6.88 17.41
CA PHE A 169 -14.72 -5.64 18.19
C PHE A 169 -13.46 -4.82 17.87
N LEU A 170 -12.31 -5.49 17.77
CA LEU A 170 -11.04 -4.87 17.40
C LEU A 170 -11.09 -4.32 15.96
N ASN A 171 -11.67 -5.04 15.00
CA ASN A 171 -11.87 -4.57 13.63
C ASN A 171 -12.79 -3.34 13.53
N ALA A 172 -13.72 -3.17 14.47
CA ALA A 172 -14.57 -1.99 14.54
C ALA A 172 -13.85 -0.78 15.17
N LEU A 173 -13.07 -1.00 16.23
CA LEU A 173 -12.48 0.07 17.06
C LEU A 173 -11.07 0.48 16.62
N VAL A 174 -10.19 -0.46 16.30
CA VAL A 174 -8.76 -0.18 16.05
C VAL A 174 -8.55 0.66 14.78
N PRO A 175 -9.25 0.44 13.65
CA PRO A 175 -9.14 1.32 12.49
C PRO A 175 -9.60 2.76 12.77
N LEU A 176 -10.60 2.96 13.65
CA LEU A 176 -11.05 4.28 14.08
C LEU A 176 -9.98 5.00 14.93
N LEU A 177 -9.33 4.28 15.85
CA LEU A 177 -8.20 4.79 16.62
C LEU A 177 -6.97 5.10 15.75
N ALA A 178 -6.63 4.23 14.80
CA ALA A 178 -5.56 4.48 13.84
C ALA A 178 -5.85 5.74 12.98
N SER A 179 -7.11 5.94 12.58
CA SER A 179 -7.57 7.13 11.85
C SER A 179 -7.44 8.41 12.67
N SER A 180 -7.78 8.39 13.97
CA SER A 180 -7.65 9.57 14.83
C SER A 180 -6.19 9.94 15.09
N LEU A 181 -5.30 8.96 15.24
CA LEU A 181 -3.84 9.18 15.32
C LEU A 181 -3.27 9.73 14.00
N ALA A 182 -3.74 9.23 12.85
CA ALA A 182 -3.32 9.71 11.53
C ALA A 182 -3.89 11.10 11.18
N LEU A 183 -4.89 11.61 11.89
CA LEU A 183 -5.49 12.92 11.61
C LEU A 183 -4.48 14.07 11.77
N ILE A 184 -3.64 14.04 12.80
CA ILE A 184 -2.67 15.10 13.09
C ILE A 184 -1.68 15.31 11.93
N PRO A 185 -1.01 14.26 11.39
CA PRO A 185 -0.15 14.43 10.23
C PRO A 185 -0.95 14.80 8.96
N ILE A 186 -2.14 14.22 8.73
CA ILE A 186 -2.98 14.52 7.57
C ILE A 186 -3.39 16.01 7.52
N LEU A 187 -3.78 16.61 8.64
CA LEU A 187 -4.12 18.04 8.71
C LEU A 187 -2.90 18.96 8.57
N ARG A 188 -1.69 18.46 8.86
CA ARG A 188 -0.43 19.20 8.79
C ARG A 188 0.35 19.00 7.48
N GLN A 189 -0.31 18.45 6.45
CA GLN A 189 0.26 18.22 5.13
C GLN A 189 1.04 19.44 4.62
N PRO A 190 2.26 19.25 4.08
CA PRO A 190 2.97 20.32 3.39
C PRO A 190 2.27 20.64 2.06
N PRO A 191 2.33 21.89 1.58
CA PRO A 191 1.98 22.18 0.19
C PRO A 191 2.88 21.37 -0.76
N LEU A 192 2.35 20.98 -1.91
CA LEU A 192 3.09 20.26 -2.96
C LEU A 192 4.31 21.08 -3.39
N GLN A 193 5.50 20.65 -2.97
CA GLN A 193 6.77 21.23 -3.39
C GLN A 193 7.43 20.32 -4.43
N LEU A 194 7.64 20.85 -5.63
CA LEU A 194 8.49 20.23 -6.65
C LEU A 194 9.90 20.10 -6.07
N LEU A 195 10.35 18.87 -5.81
CA LEU A 195 11.59 18.61 -5.09
C LEU A 195 12.73 18.33 -6.09
N SER A 196 13.88 18.97 -5.90
CA SER A 196 15.03 18.90 -6.78
C SER A 196 15.69 17.50 -6.82
N THR A 197 16.40 17.23 -7.93
CA THR A 197 16.95 15.92 -8.30
C THR A 197 17.85 15.29 -7.22
N ASP A 198 18.60 16.10 -6.46
CA ASP A 198 19.48 15.63 -5.37
C ASP A 198 18.73 14.99 -4.19
N ALA A 199 17.42 15.18 -4.09
CA ALA A 199 16.62 14.51 -3.06
C ALA A 199 16.34 13.03 -3.38
N VAL A 200 16.45 12.61 -4.65
CA VAL A 200 16.06 11.26 -5.09
C VAL A 200 16.98 10.18 -4.50
N SER A 201 18.28 10.42 -4.46
CA SER A 201 19.26 9.50 -3.86
C SER A 201 19.08 9.35 -2.34
N GLN A 202 18.75 10.46 -1.66
CA GLN A 202 18.50 10.46 -0.22
C GLN A 202 17.20 9.72 0.15
N ASP A 203 16.16 9.86 -0.67
CA ASP A 203 14.90 9.16 -0.49
C ASP A 203 15.05 7.64 -0.63
N SER A 204 15.82 7.17 -1.63
CA SER A 204 16.07 5.73 -1.84
C SER A 204 16.70 5.08 -0.60
N PHE A 205 17.71 5.71 0.01
CA PHE A 205 18.34 5.20 1.23
C PHE A 205 17.36 5.08 2.42
N ILE A 206 16.45 6.04 2.58
CA ILE A 206 15.43 6.00 3.64
C ILE A 206 14.41 4.88 3.35
N PHE A 207 14.02 4.70 2.08
CA PHE A 207 13.18 3.56 1.68
C PHE A 207 13.86 2.21 1.94
N ILE A 208 15.17 2.07 1.71
CA ILE A 208 15.91 0.84 2.06
C ILE A 208 15.82 0.56 3.57
N ILE A 209 16.10 1.56 4.42
CA ILE A 209 15.98 1.40 5.89
C ILE A 209 14.55 0.99 6.29
N LEU A 210 13.53 1.65 5.73
CA LEU A 210 12.14 1.32 6.01
C LEU A 210 11.75 -0.08 5.53
N ASN A 211 12.25 -0.54 4.38
CA ASN A 211 12.02 -1.89 3.88
C ASN A 211 12.73 -2.95 4.74
N VAL A 212 13.97 -2.72 5.17
CA VAL A 212 14.67 -3.60 6.11
C VAL A 212 13.93 -3.69 7.44
N LEU A 213 13.47 -2.57 7.99
CA LEU A 213 12.66 -2.55 9.22
C LEU A 213 11.30 -3.23 9.04
N ALA A 214 10.67 -3.09 7.87
CA ALA A 214 9.46 -3.82 7.54
C ALA A 214 9.73 -5.34 7.49
N VAL A 215 10.82 -5.79 6.84
CA VAL A 215 11.23 -7.21 6.84
C VAL A 215 11.45 -7.73 8.26
N ILE A 216 12.16 -6.98 9.11
CA ILE A 216 12.35 -7.35 10.52
C ILE A 216 11.01 -7.46 11.26
N THR A 217 10.08 -6.53 11.03
CA THR A 217 8.75 -6.54 11.65
C THR A 217 7.90 -7.73 11.17
N GLY A 218 7.94 -8.05 9.88
CA GLY A 218 7.25 -9.20 9.30
C GLY A 218 7.82 -10.53 9.80
N LEU A 219 9.14 -10.67 9.88
CA LEU A 219 9.80 -11.86 10.44
C LEU A 219 9.53 -12.01 11.94
N TYR A 220 9.59 -10.92 12.71
CA TYR A 220 9.26 -10.90 14.13
C TYR A 220 7.86 -11.46 14.38
N LEU A 221 6.87 -10.97 13.63
CA LEU A 221 5.49 -11.41 13.76
C LEU A 221 5.26 -12.84 13.24
N LEU A 222 5.81 -13.20 12.08
CA LEU A 222 5.72 -14.57 11.55
C LEU A 222 6.28 -15.62 12.53
N LEU A 223 7.47 -15.36 13.09
CA LEU A 223 8.16 -16.34 13.93
C LEU A 223 7.56 -16.39 15.35
N LEU A 224 7.23 -15.24 15.95
CA LEU A 224 6.88 -15.17 17.36
C LEU A 224 5.37 -15.20 17.64
N ASN A 225 4.48 -14.94 16.67
CA ASN A 225 3.03 -15.00 16.89
C ASN A 225 2.57 -16.40 17.35
N SER A 226 3.28 -17.46 16.95
CA SER A 226 3.04 -18.84 17.41
C SER A 226 3.26 -19.06 18.91
N LEU A 227 4.06 -18.19 19.56
CA LEU A 227 4.39 -18.25 20.99
C LEU A 227 3.45 -17.41 21.87
N SER A 228 2.41 -16.82 21.28
CA SER A 228 1.48 -15.89 21.94
C SER A 228 0.31 -16.55 22.68
N SER A 229 0.32 -17.87 22.88
CA SER A 229 -0.77 -18.59 23.56
C SER A 229 -0.96 -18.19 25.02
N GLU A 230 0.10 -17.74 25.71
CA GLU A 230 0.02 -17.19 27.06
C GLU A 230 -0.14 -15.66 27.00
N ALA A 231 -1.14 -15.11 27.71
CA ALA A 231 -1.43 -13.68 27.71
C ALA A 231 -0.25 -12.80 28.17
N SER A 232 0.60 -13.29 29.08
CA SER A 232 1.84 -12.60 29.50
C SER A 232 2.84 -12.49 28.35
N ARG A 233 3.05 -13.56 27.58
CA ARG A 233 3.92 -13.58 26.40
C ARG A 233 3.32 -12.73 25.27
N ALA A 234 2.02 -12.86 25.02
CA ALA A 234 1.29 -12.04 24.04
C ALA A 234 1.46 -10.54 24.31
N ARG A 235 1.38 -10.10 25.58
CA ARG A 235 1.64 -8.69 25.97
C ARG A 235 3.07 -8.24 25.67
N ILE A 236 4.08 -9.06 25.99
CA ILE A 236 5.49 -8.74 25.70
C ILE A 236 5.72 -8.66 24.18
N LEU A 237 5.16 -9.61 23.42
CA LEU A 237 5.25 -9.63 21.95
C LEU A 237 4.51 -8.46 21.30
N LEU A 238 3.34 -8.08 21.83
CA LEU A 238 2.60 -6.91 21.38
C LEU A 238 3.38 -5.62 21.63
N VAL A 239 4.00 -5.46 22.81
CA VAL A 239 4.88 -4.31 23.10
C VAL A 239 6.06 -4.26 22.12
N GLY A 240 6.72 -5.39 21.85
CA GLY A 240 7.79 -5.45 20.84
C GLY A 240 7.32 -5.10 19.43
N ALA A 241 6.17 -5.60 18.99
CA ALA A 241 5.56 -5.27 17.71
C ALA A 241 5.20 -3.79 17.59
N LEU A 242 4.63 -3.19 18.64
CA LEU A 242 4.32 -1.76 18.69
C LEU A 242 5.60 -0.91 18.67
N ILE A 243 6.66 -1.30 19.38
CA ILE A 243 7.97 -0.62 19.31
C ILE A 243 8.52 -0.65 17.88
N LEU A 244 8.48 -1.80 17.20
CA LEU A 244 8.92 -1.92 15.79
C LEU A 244 8.07 -1.05 14.84
N LEU A 245 6.76 -0.96 15.06
CA LEU A 245 5.84 -0.12 14.27
C LEU A 245 6.01 1.39 14.54
N LEU A 246 6.46 1.76 15.75
CA LEU A 246 6.73 3.15 16.15
C LEU A 246 8.16 3.62 15.82
N LEU A 247 9.15 2.71 15.74
CA LEU A 247 10.55 3.01 15.43
C LEU A 247 10.77 3.90 14.18
N PRO A 248 9.96 3.79 13.09
CA PRO A 248 10.04 4.72 11.96
C PRO A 248 9.91 6.21 12.32
N LEU A 249 9.23 6.57 13.42
CA LEU A 249 9.08 7.95 13.90
C LEU A 249 10.42 8.66 14.18
N CYS A 250 11.46 7.89 14.51
CA CYS A 250 12.79 8.44 14.74
C CYS A 250 13.43 8.94 13.43
N LEU A 251 13.07 8.37 12.28
CA LEU A 251 13.71 8.67 10.99
C LEU A 251 13.47 10.12 10.51
N PRO A 252 12.25 10.71 10.54
CA PRO A 252 12.05 12.14 10.26
C PRO A 252 12.90 13.07 11.14
N GLY A 253 13.13 12.70 12.41
CA GLY A 253 13.98 13.44 13.34
C GLY A 253 15.47 13.33 12.99
N ILE A 254 15.94 12.10 12.73
CA ILE A 254 17.32 11.83 12.31
C ILE A 254 17.66 12.51 10.99
N VAL A 255 16.72 12.53 10.01
CA VAL A 255 16.91 13.23 8.73
C VAL A 255 17.04 14.75 8.94
N CYS A 256 16.26 15.34 9.84
CA CYS A 256 16.41 16.75 10.20
C CYS A 256 17.77 17.02 10.86
N GLY A 257 18.14 16.24 11.88
CA GLY A 257 19.41 16.37 12.58
C GLY A 257 20.63 16.19 11.67
N ARG A 258 20.60 15.18 10.78
CA ARG A 258 21.69 14.91 9.82
C ARG A 258 21.84 16.01 8.77
N ASN A 259 20.74 16.55 8.27
CA ASN A 259 20.79 17.63 7.28
C ASN A 259 21.15 18.99 7.92
N TRP A 260 20.77 19.23 9.18
CA TRP A 260 21.26 20.35 9.98
C TRP A 260 22.77 20.22 10.26
N ALA A 261 23.24 19.05 10.68
CA ALA A 261 24.67 18.78 10.92
C ALA A 261 25.50 18.97 9.65
N ARG A 262 25.08 18.43 8.50
CA ARG A 262 25.77 18.69 7.22
C ARG A 262 25.76 20.16 6.83
N HIS A 263 24.66 20.88 7.04
CA HIS A 263 24.62 22.32 6.74
C HIS A 263 25.63 23.09 7.59
N ASN A 264 25.65 22.86 8.91
CA ASN A 264 26.59 23.51 9.82
C ASN A 264 28.05 23.19 9.48
N ILE A 265 28.37 21.95 9.13
CA ILE A 265 29.73 21.52 8.74
C ILE A 265 30.14 22.19 7.42
N HIS A 266 29.26 22.27 6.42
CA HIS A 266 29.56 22.99 5.18
C HIS A 266 29.73 24.50 5.42
N THR A 267 28.94 25.12 6.31
CA THR A 267 29.13 26.54 6.66
C THR A 267 30.40 26.80 7.45
N SER A 268 30.84 25.88 8.33
CA SER A 268 32.10 26.05 9.07
C SER A 268 33.33 25.92 8.17
N PHE A 269 33.31 25.01 7.19
CA PHE A 269 34.40 24.89 6.20
C PHE A 269 34.42 26.04 5.17
N CYS A 270 33.30 26.72 4.93
CA CYS A 270 33.25 27.85 4.01
C CYS A 270 33.75 29.17 4.63
N LEU A 271 33.83 29.25 5.96
CA LEU A 271 34.29 30.44 6.71
C LEU A 271 35.81 30.55 6.85
N ASP A 272 36.55 29.46 6.65
CA ASP A 272 38.03 29.41 6.72
C ASP A 272 38.72 29.61 5.35
N GLY A 273 37.94 29.96 4.31
CA GLY A 273 38.38 30.00 2.90
C GLY A 273 38.20 31.35 2.21
N SER A 274 38.12 32.47 2.94
CA SER A 274 37.89 33.80 2.35
C SER A 274 39.17 34.64 2.19
N THR A 275 40.06 34.22 1.30
CA THR A 275 41.16 35.08 0.82
C THR A 275 41.26 35.04 -0.71
N PHE A 276 40.74 36.11 -1.33
CA PHE A 276 41.15 36.64 -2.65
C PHE A 276 40.88 35.80 -3.92
N SER A 277 39.82 36.16 -4.65
CA SER A 277 39.92 36.59 -6.06
C SER A 277 38.63 37.22 -6.57
N LEU A 278 38.75 38.43 -7.12
CA LEU A 278 37.74 39.12 -7.93
C LEU A 278 37.95 38.71 -9.40
N VAL A 279 36.93 38.14 -10.05
CA VAL A 279 36.78 38.13 -11.51
C VAL A 279 35.28 38.24 -11.85
N ASP A 280 34.98 38.98 -12.92
CA ASP A 280 33.64 39.33 -13.42
C ASP A 280 32.76 38.15 -13.87
N PRO A 281 31.42 38.36 -13.98
CA PRO A 281 30.47 37.37 -14.46
C PRO A 281 30.08 37.59 -15.94
N ASP A 282 31.03 37.51 -16.87
CA ASP A 282 30.80 37.62 -18.33
C ASP A 282 31.48 36.48 -19.11
N ASP A 283 31.01 35.23 -18.94
CA ASP A 283 31.57 34.08 -19.67
C ASP A 283 30.62 32.86 -19.82
N LEU A 284 29.31 33.09 -20.04
CA LEU A 284 28.36 32.01 -20.37
C LEU A 284 27.27 32.37 -21.39
N GLU A 285 27.59 33.21 -22.38
CA GLU A 285 26.73 33.43 -23.56
C GLU A 285 27.39 32.99 -24.88
N LEU A 286 28.70 32.71 -24.88
CA LEU A 286 29.51 32.40 -26.07
C LEU A 286 29.58 30.90 -26.44
N HIS A 287 28.45 30.18 -26.40
CA HIS A 287 28.42 28.78 -26.91
C HIS A 287 27.12 28.37 -27.61
N LYS A 288 26.41 29.33 -28.22
CA LYS A 288 25.10 29.07 -28.86
C LYS A 288 24.96 29.53 -30.31
N GLU A 289 26.04 29.97 -30.96
CA GLU A 289 25.94 30.74 -32.22
C GLU A 289 26.93 30.32 -33.34
N LEU A 290 27.43 29.07 -33.35
CA LEU A 290 28.51 28.69 -34.29
C LEU A 290 28.37 27.39 -35.09
N LEU A 291 27.20 26.75 -35.13
CA LEU A 291 26.92 25.66 -36.08
C LEU A 291 25.50 25.76 -36.66
N GLY A 292 25.34 26.67 -37.62
CA GLY A 292 24.18 26.77 -38.48
C GLY A 292 24.55 26.64 -39.96
N SER A 293 23.79 25.83 -40.68
CA SER A 293 23.67 25.76 -42.14
C SER A 293 24.84 25.20 -42.96
N ASP A 294 24.59 24.07 -43.63
CA ASP A 294 24.91 23.94 -45.07
C ASP A 294 23.93 22.97 -45.77
N TYR A 295 23.91 22.98 -47.12
CA TYR A 295 22.67 22.87 -47.90
C TYR A 295 22.60 21.70 -48.92
N ASN A 296 21.37 21.26 -49.25
CA ASN A 296 20.92 20.54 -50.46
C ASN A 296 21.15 19.03 -50.75
N ASN A 297 20.00 18.34 -50.91
CA ASN A 297 19.57 17.43 -52.00
C ASN A 297 20.49 16.30 -52.54
N SER A 298 19.98 15.06 -52.40
CA SER A 298 19.90 14.13 -53.55
C SER A 298 18.63 13.26 -53.49
N LEU A 299 18.12 12.88 -54.65
CA LEU A 299 16.84 12.18 -54.83
C LEU A 299 17.10 10.83 -55.51
N SER A 300 16.64 9.73 -54.92
CA SER A 300 16.62 8.43 -55.60
C SER A 300 15.41 7.59 -55.18
N VAL A 301 14.80 6.95 -56.16
CA VAL A 301 13.57 6.15 -56.05
C VAL A 301 13.88 4.76 -56.59
N SER A 302 13.58 3.68 -55.84
CA SER A 302 12.90 2.47 -56.35
C SER A 302 12.79 1.30 -55.34
N ASN A 303 11.54 0.93 -55.05
CA ASN A 303 10.95 -0.42 -55.04
C ASN A 303 11.52 -1.59 -54.19
N SER A 304 10.76 -1.84 -53.11
CA SER A 304 10.00 -3.09 -52.83
C SER A 304 10.68 -4.46 -52.65
N PHE A 305 10.47 -5.05 -51.47
CA PHE A 305 10.00 -6.45 -51.37
C PHE A 305 9.05 -6.62 -50.17
N CYS A 306 8.11 -7.59 -50.25
CA CYS A 306 6.94 -7.67 -49.36
C CYS A 306 6.82 -9.03 -48.63
N VAL A 307 7.21 -9.08 -47.34
CA VAL A 307 7.11 -10.23 -46.39
C VAL A 307 7.11 -9.66 -44.95
N THR A 308 6.21 -9.93 -43.98
CA THR A 308 4.90 -10.61 -43.97
C THR A 308 3.89 -9.78 -43.15
N ASN A 309 2.68 -9.52 -43.66
CA ASN A 309 1.73 -8.57 -43.07
C ASN A 309 0.83 -9.13 -41.94
N ARG A 310 1.41 -9.79 -40.91
CA ARG A 310 0.66 -10.25 -39.71
C ARG A 310 1.22 -9.77 -38.37
N GLU A 311 2.54 -9.76 -38.19
CA GLU A 311 3.15 -9.24 -36.96
C GLU A 311 2.96 -7.72 -36.80
N GLY A 312 2.94 -7.00 -37.93
CA GLY A 312 2.74 -5.56 -37.98
C GLY A 312 1.39 -5.10 -37.43
N PHE A 313 0.31 -5.89 -37.55
CA PHE A 313 -1.00 -5.46 -37.04
C PHE A 313 -1.04 -5.46 -35.50
N PHE A 314 -0.60 -6.55 -34.86
CA PHE A 314 -0.50 -6.60 -33.39
C PHE A 314 0.49 -5.58 -32.85
N LYS A 315 1.66 -5.42 -33.49
CA LYS A 315 2.67 -4.45 -33.07
C LYS A 315 2.19 -3.00 -33.21
N LYS A 316 1.50 -2.66 -34.29
CA LYS A 316 0.93 -1.32 -34.55
C LYS A 316 -0.30 -1.01 -33.69
N VAL A 317 -1.08 -2.03 -33.29
CA VAL A 317 -2.15 -1.90 -32.28
C VAL A 317 -1.53 -1.68 -30.89
N MET A 318 -0.46 -2.40 -30.52
CA MET A 318 0.30 -2.16 -29.28
C MET A 318 0.95 -0.78 -29.23
N GLU A 319 1.58 -0.32 -30.32
CA GLU A 319 2.23 1.01 -30.36
C GLU A 319 1.22 2.14 -30.24
N LYS A 320 0.05 2.01 -30.87
CA LYS A 320 -1.05 2.98 -30.72
C LYS A 320 -1.74 2.90 -29.34
N GLY A 321 -1.54 1.80 -28.63
CA GLY A 321 -2.05 1.54 -27.27
C GLY A 321 -1.12 2.00 -26.15
N ARG A 322 0.18 2.20 -26.40
CA ARG A 322 1.13 2.66 -25.37
C ARG A 322 0.60 3.90 -24.65
N LEU A 323 0.63 3.84 -23.32
CA LEU A 323 0.46 5.01 -22.47
C LEU A 323 1.54 6.03 -22.83
N THR A 324 1.13 7.24 -23.17
CA THR A 324 2.02 8.42 -23.17
C THR A 324 2.46 8.64 -21.74
N VAL A 325 3.63 8.09 -21.40
CA VAL A 325 4.23 8.02 -20.06
C VAL A 325 3.44 7.14 -19.06
N LEU A 326 4.07 6.09 -18.52
CA LEU A 326 3.46 5.30 -17.46
C LEU A 326 3.31 6.14 -16.17
N GLY A 327 2.06 6.37 -15.78
CA GLY A 327 1.69 7.03 -14.54
C GLY A 327 1.63 8.56 -14.64
N GLU A 328 1.14 9.09 -15.75
CA GLU A 328 0.35 10.33 -15.69
C GLU A 328 -1.10 9.98 -15.30
N GLU A 329 -1.86 10.96 -14.78
CA GLU A 329 -3.28 10.76 -14.49
C GLU A 329 -4.08 10.82 -15.81
N HIS A 330 -4.83 9.76 -16.10
CA HIS A 330 -5.68 9.68 -17.29
C HIS A 330 -7.16 9.59 -16.90
N PRO A 331 -8.07 10.24 -17.65
CA PRO A 331 -9.49 10.21 -17.33
C PRO A 331 -10.05 8.78 -17.46
N ALA A 332 -10.85 8.34 -16.47
CA ALA A 332 -11.34 6.97 -16.38
C ALA A 332 -12.02 6.46 -17.67
N ARG A 333 -12.76 7.33 -18.37
CA ARG A 333 -13.39 7.02 -19.67
C ARG A 333 -12.36 6.60 -20.73
N LEU A 334 -11.18 7.22 -20.76
CA LEU A 334 -10.10 6.85 -21.69
C LEU A 334 -9.48 5.49 -21.34
N LEU A 335 -9.36 5.18 -20.05
CA LEU A 335 -8.83 3.89 -19.58
C LEU A 335 -9.78 2.74 -19.93
N VAL A 336 -11.07 2.86 -19.64
CA VAL A 336 -12.07 1.80 -19.90
C VAL A 336 -12.27 1.50 -21.40
N HIS A 337 -11.96 2.45 -22.29
CA HIS A 337 -11.95 2.21 -23.74
C HIS A 337 -10.67 1.53 -24.27
N ARG A 338 -9.61 1.31 -23.46
CA ARG A 338 -8.36 0.66 -23.90
C ARG A 338 -8.35 -0.84 -23.63
N TRP A 339 -7.76 -1.59 -24.56
CA TRP A 339 -7.55 -3.04 -24.39
C TRP A 339 -6.63 -3.39 -23.21
N ASP A 340 -5.61 -2.57 -22.93
CA ASP A 340 -4.68 -2.80 -21.81
C ASP A 340 -5.40 -2.83 -20.46
N PHE A 341 -6.44 -2.01 -20.29
CA PHE A 341 -7.29 -2.01 -19.09
C PHE A 341 -8.06 -3.33 -18.97
N TRP A 342 -8.65 -3.84 -20.05
CA TRP A 342 -9.39 -5.11 -20.03
C TRP A 342 -8.48 -6.33 -19.89
N LEU A 343 -7.26 -6.30 -20.45
CA LEU A 343 -6.24 -7.32 -20.23
C LEU A 343 -5.78 -7.33 -18.77
N TYR A 344 -5.50 -6.17 -18.19
CA TYR A 344 -5.17 -6.05 -16.77
C TYR A 344 -6.33 -6.49 -15.87
N TYR A 345 -7.56 -6.07 -16.19
CA TYR A 345 -8.77 -6.47 -15.47
C TYR A 345 -8.97 -7.98 -15.50
N LEU A 346 -8.88 -8.62 -16.67
CA LEU A 346 -9.03 -10.07 -16.81
C LEU A 346 -7.92 -10.84 -16.09
N ALA A 347 -6.66 -10.38 -16.20
CA ALA A 347 -5.54 -10.99 -15.48
C ALA A 347 -5.68 -10.86 -13.96
N TYR A 348 -6.13 -9.70 -13.46
CA TYR A 348 -6.38 -9.48 -12.04
C TYR A 348 -7.60 -10.23 -11.53
N PHE A 349 -8.66 -10.32 -12.35
CA PHE A 349 -9.86 -11.10 -12.06
C PHE A 349 -9.50 -12.59 -11.93
N CYS A 350 -8.84 -13.18 -12.92
CA CYS A 350 -8.47 -14.60 -12.90
C CYS A 350 -7.34 -14.92 -11.90
N GLY A 351 -6.40 -14.01 -11.65
CA GLY A 351 -5.28 -14.23 -10.72
C GLY A 351 -5.60 -13.82 -9.28
N GLY A 352 -5.79 -12.50 -9.08
CA GLY A 352 -5.92 -11.89 -7.76
C GLY A 352 -7.15 -12.36 -6.99
N THR A 353 -8.31 -12.47 -7.66
CA THR A 353 -9.54 -12.89 -6.96
C THR A 353 -9.53 -14.36 -6.56
N ILE A 354 -8.94 -15.25 -7.37
CA ILE A 354 -8.74 -16.66 -6.99
C ILE A 354 -7.83 -16.75 -5.75
N GLY A 355 -6.78 -15.93 -5.68
CA GLY A 355 -5.92 -15.83 -4.49
C GLY A 355 -6.65 -15.36 -3.23
N LEU A 356 -7.60 -14.44 -3.35
CA LEU A 356 -8.47 -13.99 -2.24
C LEU A 356 -9.46 -15.08 -1.81
N VAL A 357 -10.15 -15.71 -2.77
CA VAL A 357 -11.05 -16.84 -2.48
C VAL A 357 -10.31 -17.97 -1.77
N TYR A 358 -9.08 -18.29 -2.19
CA TYR A 358 -8.23 -19.25 -1.50
C TYR A 358 -7.90 -18.82 -0.06
N SER A 359 -7.46 -17.57 0.15
CA SER A 359 -7.20 -16.99 1.48
C SER A 359 -8.38 -17.17 2.44
N ASN A 360 -9.57 -16.78 1.98
CA ASN A 360 -10.78 -16.74 2.80
C ASN A 360 -11.25 -18.13 3.23
N ASN A 361 -10.98 -19.15 2.41
CA ASN A 361 -11.34 -20.54 2.67
C ASN A 361 -10.20 -21.34 3.33
N LEU A 362 -9.01 -20.75 3.49
CA LEU A 362 -7.78 -21.45 3.90
C LEU A 362 -7.93 -22.21 5.23
N GLY A 363 -8.56 -21.60 6.24
CA GLY A 363 -8.80 -22.26 7.52
C GLY A 363 -9.74 -23.46 7.42
N GLN A 364 -10.73 -23.41 6.54
CA GLN A 364 -11.67 -24.51 6.29
C GLN A 364 -11.01 -25.63 5.46
N ILE A 365 -10.18 -25.27 4.49
CA ILE A 365 -9.36 -26.20 3.72
C ILE A 365 -8.42 -26.97 4.67
N ALA A 366 -7.76 -26.29 5.61
CA ALA A 366 -6.95 -26.92 6.64
C ALA A 366 -7.76 -27.88 7.55
N GLN A 367 -8.94 -27.45 8.03
CA GLN A 367 -9.84 -28.29 8.83
C GLN A 367 -10.28 -29.56 8.07
N SER A 368 -10.74 -29.42 6.82
CA SER A 368 -11.18 -30.57 5.99
C SER A 368 -10.08 -31.59 5.71
N ARG A 369 -8.80 -31.20 5.82
CA ARG A 369 -7.63 -32.06 5.69
C ARG A 369 -7.12 -32.63 7.02
N GLY A 370 -7.79 -32.33 8.14
CA GLY A 370 -7.45 -32.81 9.48
C GLY A 370 -6.45 -31.93 10.25
N PHE A 371 -6.02 -30.79 9.70
CA PHE A 371 -5.00 -29.93 10.30
C PHE A 371 -5.55 -28.95 11.35
N TYR A 372 -6.43 -29.42 12.25
CA TYR A 372 -7.13 -28.58 13.23
C TYR A 372 -6.18 -27.78 14.14
N SER A 373 -5.05 -28.37 14.56
CA SER A 373 -4.05 -27.72 15.42
C SER A 373 -3.13 -26.74 14.69
N GLN A 374 -3.14 -26.70 13.36
CA GLN A 374 -2.19 -25.91 12.55
C GLN A 374 -2.85 -24.76 11.79
N ILE A 375 -4.16 -24.54 11.96
CA ILE A 375 -4.93 -23.48 11.25
C ILE A 375 -4.28 -22.10 11.43
N SER A 376 -3.97 -21.72 12.67
CA SER A 376 -3.34 -20.43 12.99
C SER A 376 -1.98 -20.27 12.29
N THR A 377 -1.17 -21.33 12.26
CA THR A 377 0.13 -21.36 11.56
C THR A 377 -0.04 -21.16 10.06
N VAL A 378 -0.99 -21.86 9.44
CA VAL A 378 -1.25 -21.79 7.98
C VAL A 378 -1.78 -20.40 7.58
N VAL A 379 -2.69 -19.82 8.37
CA VAL A 379 -3.19 -18.45 8.16
C VAL A 379 -2.08 -17.41 8.34
N THR A 380 -1.29 -17.51 9.42
CA THR A 380 -0.15 -16.60 9.68
C THR A 380 0.88 -16.66 8.55
N LEU A 381 1.18 -17.86 8.05
CA LEU A 381 2.11 -18.08 6.95
C LEU A 381 1.60 -17.45 5.64
N TYR A 382 0.32 -17.63 5.30
CA TYR A 382 -0.28 -16.97 4.14
C TYR A 382 -0.26 -15.45 4.27
N SER A 383 -0.65 -14.91 5.43
CA SER A 383 -0.65 -13.46 5.71
C SER A 383 0.76 -12.88 5.53
N SER A 384 1.78 -13.58 6.05
CA SER A 384 3.19 -13.21 5.91
C SER A 384 3.70 -13.28 4.47
N PHE A 385 3.33 -14.30 3.69
CA PHE A 385 3.63 -14.30 2.25
C PHE A 385 2.92 -13.17 1.50
N SER A 386 1.70 -12.80 1.91
CA SER A 386 0.98 -11.63 1.39
C SER A 386 1.72 -10.32 1.72
N PHE A 387 2.26 -10.19 2.93
CA PHE A 387 3.12 -9.07 3.34
C PHE A 387 4.41 -9.00 2.50
N PHE A 388 5.21 -10.07 2.48
CA PHE A 388 6.49 -10.07 1.75
C PHE A 388 6.29 -9.92 0.24
N GLY A 389 5.28 -10.54 -0.36
CA GLY A 389 4.96 -10.39 -1.77
C GLY A 389 4.58 -8.96 -2.16
N ARG A 390 3.82 -8.25 -1.29
CA ARG A 390 3.54 -6.82 -1.47
C ARG A 390 4.78 -5.96 -1.31
N LEU A 391 5.60 -6.22 -0.29
CA LEU A 391 6.82 -5.46 -0.01
C LEU A 391 7.82 -5.58 -1.18
N LEU A 392 8.06 -6.81 -1.66
CA LEU A 392 8.97 -7.12 -2.76
C LEU A 392 8.45 -6.70 -4.14
N SER A 393 7.18 -6.31 -4.29
CA SER A 393 6.61 -5.91 -5.58
C SER A 393 7.32 -4.71 -6.24
N ALA A 394 7.92 -3.83 -5.44
CA ALA A 394 8.72 -2.70 -5.90
C ALA A 394 10.25 -2.92 -5.78
N ALA A 395 10.69 -4.16 -5.52
CA ALA A 395 12.12 -4.51 -5.55
C ALA A 395 12.83 -4.14 -6.87
N PRO A 396 12.19 -4.23 -8.06
CA PRO A 396 12.80 -3.78 -9.31
C PRO A 396 13.15 -2.28 -9.35
N ASP A 397 12.47 -1.43 -8.58
CA ASP A 397 12.78 0.02 -8.54
C ASP A 397 14.00 0.35 -7.65
N PHE A 398 14.52 -0.61 -6.87
CA PHE A 398 15.82 -0.49 -6.20
C PHE A 398 16.99 -0.93 -7.09
N LEU A 399 16.74 -1.72 -8.14
CA LEU A 399 17.78 -2.13 -9.07
C LEU A 399 18.12 -0.96 -10.01
N PRO A 400 19.40 -0.74 -10.34
CA PRO A 400 19.75 0.17 -11.42
C PRO A 400 19.01 -0.28 -12.68
N ARG A 401 18.23 0.63 -13.30
CA ARG A 401 17.71 0.36 -14.64
C ARG A 401 18.91 0.23 -15.56
N CYS A 402 19.26 -1.00 -15.92
CA CYS A 402 20.16 -1.28 -17.03
C CYS A 402 19.49 -0.74 -18.30
N THR A 403 19.74 0.54 -18.58
CA THR A 403 19.49 1.13 -19.88
C THR A 403 20.38 0.40 -20.86
N LEU A 404 19.82 -0.62 -21.51
CA LEU A 404 20.35 -1.12 -22.77
C LEU A 404 20.60 0.11 -23.64
N PRO A 405 21.82 0.36 -24.13
CA PRO A 405 22.06 1.46 -25.04
C PRO A 405 21.12 1.25 -26.23
N GLY A 406 20.30 2.26 -26.52
CA GLY A 406 19.48 2.24 -27.74
C GLY A 406 20.40 2.04 -28.94
N PRO A 407 19.99 1.29 -29.97
CA PRO A 407 20.78 1.20 -31.19
C PRO A 407 20.94 2.61 -31.76
N GLY A 408 22.16 3.14 -31.66
CA GLY A 408 22.51 4.43 -32.27
C GLY A 408 22.35 4.31 -33.78
N GLY A 409 21.58 5.23 -34.36
CA GLY A 409 21.58 5.53 -35.79
C GLY A 409 22.51 6.70 -36.07
#